data_AF-A0A1I5I445-F1
#
_entry.id   AF-A0A1I5I445-F1
#
_cell.length_a   1.000
_cell.length_b   1.000
_cell.length_c   1.000
_cell.angle_alpha   90.00
_cell.angle_beta   90.00
_cell.angle_gamma   90.00
#
_symmetry.space_group_name_H-M   'P 1'
#
loop_
_entity.id
_entity.type
_entity.pdbx_description
1 polymer ?
#
loop_
_entity_poly.entity_id
_entity_poly.type
_entity_poly.pdbx_seq_one_letter_code
_entity_poly.pdbx_strand_id
1 'polypeptide(L)'
;MSKAGPTTTLATVHRLVRWFRWSAAALPTPIRPPGRDTVRQRYQLERLLHDGAVAEISALALELGMISDTTRDAEAAARVAAAQNRVTGILDDLRCVEAMIYPPVLTGAGLGPGLRAVAERLDLRLLLDLPPSTFGGQARARIGLLIADHLHTLRPGSVVRVRVRGRRMVRVNITDQQPGGSARRTHRAVLRCE
;
A
#
# COMPACT_ATOMS: atom_id res chain seq x y z
N MET A 1 17.38 -5.43 71.90
CA MET A 1 17.69 -6.71 71.22
C MET A 1 16.54 -7.03 70.28
N SER A 2 16.71 -6.83 68.95
CA SER A 2 17.01 -7.89 67.95
C SER A 2 15.86 -8.91 67.87
N LYS A 3 15.23 -9.28 66.74
CA LYS A 3 15.33 -9.10 65.28
C LYS A 3 14.04 -9.74 64.72
N ALA A 4 13.34 -9.19 63.73
CA ALA A 4 13.27 -9.65 62.31
C ALA A 4 11.81 -9.34 61.88
N GLY A 5 11.45 -8.76 60.74
CA GLY A 5 11.92 -8.95 59.36
C GLY A 5 10.69 -9.34 58.51
N PRO A 6 10.54 -8.85 57.26
CA PRO A 6 9.27 -8.32 56.76
C PRO A 6 8.47 -9.29 55.88
N THR A 7 7.15 -9.37 56.08
CA THR A 7 6.18 -10.08 55.23
C THR A 7 5.59 -9.17 54.14
N THR A 8 6.43 -8.45 53.40
CA THR A 8 5.97 -7.57 52.31
C THR A 8 6.94 -7.58 51.13
N THR A 9 7.21 -8.75 50.54
CA THR A 9 8.10 -8.80 49.36
C THR A 9 7.58 -9.65 48.20
N LEU A 10 6.64 -10.58 48.39
CA LEU A 10 6.17 -11.45 47.30
C LEU A 10 5.01 -10.89 46.46
N ALA A 11 4.16 -10.01 47.01
CA ALA A 11 3.05 -9.43 46.27
C ALA A 11 3.47 -8.32 45.27
N THR A 12 4.59 -7.65 45.54
CA THR A 12 5.07 -6.51 44.73
C THR A 12 5.85 -6.96 43.50
N VAL A 13 6.62 -8.06 43.60
CA VAL A 13 7.42 -8.59 42.48
C VAL A 13 6.52 -9.18 41.38
N HIS A 14 5.40 -9.81 41.75
CA HIS A 14 4.47 -10.40 40.79
C HIS A 14 3.67 -9.35 39.98
N ARG A 15 3.56 -8.11 40.48
CA ARG A 15 3.01 -6.96 39.73
C ARG A 15 4.04 -6.36 38.76
N LEU A 16 5.32 -6.32 39.13
CA LEU A 16 6.39 -5.78 38.27
C LEU A 16 6.73 -6.70 37.08
N VAL A 17 6.67 -8.02 37.24
CA VAL A 17 6.95 -8.97 36.14
C VAL A 17 5.79 -9.05 35.13
N ARG A 18 4.53 -8.78 35.55
CA ARG A 18 3.40 -8.61 34.61
C ARG A 18 3.47 -7.30 33.83
N TRP A 19 4.06 -6.24 34.41
CA TRP A 19 4.32 -4.99 33.71
C TRP A 19 5.39 -5.19 32.62
N PHE A 20 6.50 -5.87 32.94
CA PHE A 20 7.62 -6.03 32.03
C PHE A 20 7.39 -7.02 30.87
N ARG A 21 6.51 -8.02 31.04
CA ARG A 21 6.11 -8.94 29.95
C ARG A 21 5.12 -8.34 28.93
N TRP A 22 4.54 -7.17 29.19
CA TRP A 22 3.67 -6.44 28.26
C TRP A 22 4.36 -5.24 27.59
N SER A 23 5.51 -4.79 28.11
CA SER A 23 6.27 -3.66 27.56
C SER A 23 6.96 -3.97 26.22
N ALA A 24 7.21 -5.24 25.91
CA ALA A 24 7.86 -5.65 24.65
C ALA A 24 6.88 -5.80 23.47
N ALA A 25 5.56 -5.84 23.72
CA ALA A 25 4.55 -6.06 22.69
C ALA A 25 4.12 -4.79 21.92
N ALA A 26 4.70 -3.62 22.22
CA ALA A 26 4.18 -2.34 21.74
C ALA A 26 5.22 -1.40 21.12
N LEU A 27 6.43 -1.89 20.81
CA LEU A 27 7.38 -1.08 20.06
C LEU A 27 7.02 -1.12 18.57
N PRO A 28 6.81 0.06 17.93
CA PRO A 28 6.56 0.11 16.51
C PRO A 28 7.72 -0.52 15.73
N THR A 29 7.42 -1.41 14.79
CA THR A 29 8.43 -1.97 13.91
C THR A 29 8.89 -0.90 12.92
N PRO A 30 10.21 -0.65 12.77
CA PRO A 30 10.70 0.33 11.83
C PRO A 30 10.48 -0.15 10.39
N ILE A 31 9.88 0.69 9.55
CA ILE A 31 9.84 0.49 8.10
C ILE A 31 10.77 1.52 7.46
N ARG A 32 11.64 1.04 6.57
CA ARG A 32 12.54 1.91 5.80
C ARG A 32 11.76 2.57 4.66
N PRO A 33 11.70 3.91 4.59
CA PRO A 33 11.11 4.58 3.44
C PRO A 33 11.94 4.36 2.17
N PRO A 34 11.30 4.30 0.99
CA PRO A 34 12.03 4.18 -0.26
C PRO A 34 12.94 5.40 -0.48
N GLY A 35 14.09 5.13 -1.11
CA GLY A 35 15.03 6.15 -1.57
C GLY A 35 14.43 6.98 -2.69
N ARG A 36 14.94 8.20 -2.90
CA ARG A 36 14.46 9.10 -3.97
C ARG A 36 14.64 8.47 -5.35
N ASP A 37 15.79 7.86 -5.57
CA ASP A 37 16.13 7.25 -6.84
C ASP A 37 15.25 6.01 -7.09
N THR A 38 14.99 5.20 -6.07
CA THR A 38 14.04 4.08 -6.15
C THR A 38 12.65 4.53 -6.57
N VAL A 39 12.12 5.62 -5.98
CA VAL A 39 10.80 6.15 -6.37
C VAL A 39 10.82 6.65 -7.80
N ARG A 40 11.87 7.37 -8.20
CA ARG A 40 12.03 7.87 -9.57
C ARG A 40 12.10 6.72 -10.58
N GLN A 41 12.92 5.70 -10.29
CA GLN A 41 13.09 4.52 -11.14
C GLN A 41 11.77 3.75 -11.28
N ARG A 42 11.05 3.51 -10.18
CA ARG A 42 9.74 2.84 -10.24
C ARG A 42 8.72 3.64 -11.05
N TYR A 43 8.68 4.97 -10.87
CA TYR A 43 7.83 5.84 -11.67
C TYR A 43 8.20 5.81 -13.17
N GLN A 44 9.49 5.87 -13.50
CA GLN A 44 9.94 5.79 -14.89
C GLN A 44 9.62 4.43 -15.52
N LEU A 45 9.81 3.34 -14.77
CA LEU A 45 9.48 2.00 -15.22
C LEU A 45 7.98 1.84 -15.48
N GLU A 46 7.14 2.31 -14.56
CA GLU A 46 5.69 2.33 -14.76
C GLU A 46 5.30 3.13 -16.01
N ARG A 47 5.81 4.35 -16.18
CA ARG A 47 5.53 5.16 -17.38
C ARG A 47 5.97 4.48 -18.67
N LEU A 48 7.13 3.82 -18.68
CA LEU A 48 7.61 3.06 -19.84
C LEU A 48 6.68 1.89 -20.19
N LEU A 49 6.17 1.17 -19.19
CA LEU A 49 5.19 0.10 -19.40
C LEU A 49 3.85 0.66 -19.90
N HIS A 50 3.40 1.75 -19.29
CA HIS A 50 2.11 2.35 -19.56
C HIS A 50 2.05 2.99 -20.95
N ASP A 51 3.00 3.88 -21.23
CA ASP A 51 3.04 4.62 -22.51
C ASP A 51 3.50 3.72 -23.67
N GLY A 52 4.21 2.62 -23.38
CA GLY A 52 4.66 1.65 -24.38
C GLY A 52 3.68 0.50 -24.54
N ALA A 53 3.93 -0.59 -23.82
CA ALA A 53 3.25 -1.86 -24.01
C ALA A 53 1.73 -1.77 -23.76
N VAL A 54 1.29 -1.11 -22.69
CA VAL A 54 -0.14 -1.05 -22.34
C VAL A 54 -0.91 -0.22 -23.36
N ALA A 55 -0.36 0.91 -23.83
CA ALA A 55 -0.99 1.73 -24.86
C ALA A 55 -1.13 0.97 -26.20
N GLU A 56 -0.07 0.30 -26.64
CA GLU A 56 -0.07 -0.47 -27.89
C GLU A 56 -1.05 -1.64 -27.84
N ILE A 57 -1.03 -2.43 -26.77
CA ILE A 57 -1.93 -3.58 -26.60
C ILE A 57 -3.39 -3.12 -26.44
N SER A 58 -3.64 -1.95 -25.84
CA SER A 58 -4.98 -1.36 -25.76
C SER A 58 -5.51 -0.98 -27.14
N ALA A 59 -4.67 -0.41 -28.01
CA ALA A 59 -5.04 -0.13 -29.39
C ALA A 59 -5.37 -1.41 -30.17
N LEU A 60 -4.57 -2.47 -29.99
CA LEU A 60 -4.84 -3.78 -30.59
C LEU A 60 -6.18 -4.37 -30.11
N ALA A 61 -6.49 -4.28 -28.81
CA ALA A 61 -7.76 -4.75 -28.28
C ALA A 61 -8.96 -4.02 -28.92
N LEU A 62 -8.83 -2.71 -29.17
CA LEU A 62 -9.86 -1.94 -29.88
C LEU A 62 -9.99 -2.36 -31.34
N GLU A 63 -8.86 -2.56 -32.03
CA GLU A 63 -8.83 -3.03 -33.42
C GLU A 63 -9.51 -4.39 -33.58
N LEU A 64 -9.21 -5.36 -32.69
CA LEU A 64 -9.88 -6.66 -32.69
C LEU A 64 -11.40 -6.54 -32.48
N GLY A 65 -11.85 -5.62 -31.62
CA GLY A 65 -13.28 -5.33 -31.44
C GLY A 65 -13.94 -4.84 -32.72
N MET A 66 -13.31 -3.87 -33.39
CA MET A 66 -13.82 -3.35 -34.67
C MET A 66 -13.85 -4.43 -35.77
N ILE A 67 -12.85 -5.29 -35.83
CA ILE A 67 -12.83 -6.41 -36.77
C ILE A 67 -13.97 -7.39 -36.46
N SER A 68 -14.17 -7.74 -35.19
CA SER A 68 -15.27 -8.59 -34.77
C SER A 68 -16.63 -8.02 -35.20
N ASP A 69 -16.85 -6.72 -34.96
CA ASP A 69 -18.13 -6.06 -35.24
C ASP A 69 -18.42 -5.89 -36.74
N THR A 70 -17.38 -5.82 -37.57
CA THR A 70 -17.51 -5.66 -39.04
C THR A 70 -17.49 -6.97 -39.81
N THR A 71 -17.15 -8.09 -39.15
CA THR A 71 -17.07 -9.41 -39.78
C THR A 71 -18.47 -10.00 -40.00
N ARG A 72 -18.75 -10.43 -41.24
CA ARG A 72 -20.05 -11.02 -41.61
C ARG A 72 -20.18 -12.50 -41.27
N ASP A 73 -19.06 -13.21 -41.18
CA ASP A 73 -19.02 -14.61 -40.75
C ASP A 73 -19.10 -14.67 -39.22
N ALA A 74 -20.21 -15.23 -38.71
CA ALA A 74 -20.47 -15.33 -37.29
C ALA A 74 -19.42 -16.16 -36.53
N GLU A 75 -18.88 -17.22 -37.14
CA GLU A 75 -17.86 -18.04 -36.48
C GLU A 75 -16.52 -17.27 -36.39
N ALA A 76 -16.14 -16.59 -37.47
CA ALA A 76 -14.96 -15.74 -37.48
C ALA A 76 -15.08 -14.58 -36.48
N ALA A 77 -16.22 -13.89 -36.45
CA ALA A 77 -16.50 -12.82 -35.48
C ALA A 77 -16.37 -13.33 -34.04
N ALA A 78 -16.98 -14.48 -33.71
CA ALA A 78 -16.88 -15.07 -32.38
C ALA A 78 -15.43 -15.42 -31.98
N ARG A 79 -14.62 -15.92 -32.91
CA ARG A 79 -13.20 -16.21 -32.67
C ARG A 79 -12.38 -14.94 -32.42
N VAL A 80 -12.66 -13.86 -33.14
CA VAL A 80 -11.99 -12.56 -32.95
C VAL A 80 -12.39 -11.94 -31.61
N ALA A 81 -13.68 -11.95 -31.25
CA ALA A 81 -14.15 -11.52 -29.93
C ALA A 81 -13.48 -12.30 -28.80
N ALA A 82 -13.33 -13.63 -28.95
CA ALA A 82 -12.60 -14.45 -27.98
C ALA A 82 -11.10 -14.10 -27.89
N ALA A 83 -10.47 -13.67 -28.99
CA ALA A 83 -9.11 -13.15 -28.97
C ALA A 83 -9.03 -11.79 -28.26
N GLN A 84 -9.94 -10.86 -28.57
CA GLN A 84 -10.05 -9.56 -27.89
C GLN A 84 -10.20 -9.72 -26.38
N ASN A 85 -11.08 -10.62 -25.92
CA ASN A 85 -11.28 -10.91 -24.51
C ASN A 85 -9.99 -11.42 -23.84
N ARG A 86 -9.23 -12.29 -24.51
CA ARG A 86 -7.93 -12.76 -24.01
C ARG A 86 -6.91 -11.63 -23.91
N VAL A 87 -6.82 -10.75 -24.90
CA VAL A 87 -5.94 -9.56 -24.87
C VAL A 87 -6.33 -8.62 -23.73
N THR A 88 -7.63 -8.40 -23.53
CA THR A 88 -8.14 -7.58 -22.43
C THR A 88 -7.76 -8.15 -21.05
N GLY A 89 -7.85 -9.47 -20.88
CA GLY A 89 -7.36 -10.14 -19.67
C GLY A 89 -5.86 -9.90 -19.42
N ILE A 90 -5.03 -9.99 -20.46
CA ILE A 90 -3.59 -9.71 -20.37
C ILE A 90 -3.34 -8.24 -19.98
N LEU A 91 -4.12 -7.30 -20.51
CA LEU A 91 -4.04 -5.89 -20.13
C LEU A 91 -4.34 -5.67 -18.64
N ASP A 92 -5.33 -6.37 -18.09
CA ASP A 92 -5.68 -6.27 -16.68
C ASP A 92 -4.57 -6.85 -15.77
N ASP A 93 -3.93 -7.94 -16.20
CA ASP A 93 -2.75 -8.48 -15.53
C ASP A 93 -1.58 -7.49 -15.56
N LEU A 94 -1.31 -6.87 -16.71
CA LEU A 94 -0.26 -5.84 -16.84
C LEU A 94 -0.53 -4.62 -15.97
N ARG A 95 -1.78 -4.14 -15.91
CA ARG A 95 -2.18 -3.04 -15.02
C ARG A 95 -2.05 -3.39 -13.54
N CYS A 96 -2.22 -4.67 -13.18
CA CYS A 96 -1.92 -5.15 -11.83
C CYS A 96 -0.41 -5.06 -11.56
N VAL A 97 0.43 -5.42 -12.52
CA VAL A 97 1.89 -5.27 -12.43
C VAL A 97 2.30 -3.80 -12.31
N GLU A 98 1.76 -2.89 -13.12
CA GLU A 98 2.01 -1.45 -13.03
C GLU A 98 1.66 -0.91 -11.64
N ALA A 99 0.50 -1.29 -11.10
CA ALA A 99 0.07 -0.88 -9.77
C ALA A 99 1.01 -1.39 -8.65
N MET A 100 1.62 -2.57 -8.83
CA MET A 100 2.67 -3.06 -7.93
C MET A 100 3.99 -2.29 -8.08
N ILE A 101 4.31 -1.79 -9.27
CA ILE A 101 5.54 -1.00 -9.50
C ILE A 101 5.36 0.42 -8.98
N TYR A 102 4.39 1.18 -9.46
CA TYR A 102 4.07 2.50 -8.94
C TYR A 102 2.60 2.81 -9.23
N PRO A 103 1.72 2.90 -8.22
CA PRO A 103 0.30 3.12 -8.48
C PRO A 103 0.05 4.46 -9.19
N PRO A 104 -0.45 4.47 -10.45
CA PRO A 104 -0.58 5.70 -11.25
C PRO A 104 -1.53 6.72 -10.60
N VAL A 105 -2.53 6.21 -9.86
CA VAL A 105 -3.50 7.00 -9.11
C VAL A 105 -2.85 7.92 -8.06
N LEU A 106 -1.64 7.61 -7.58
CA LEU A 106 -0.89 8.46 -6.65
C LEU A 106 -0.37 9.75 -7.32
N THR A 107 -0.18 9.74 -8.63
CA THR A 107 0.27 10.91 -9.40
C THR A 107 -0.90 11.83 -9.71
N GLY A 108 -2.02 11.27 -10.19
CA GLY A 108 -3.17 12.06 -10.67
C GLY A 108 -4.09 12.58 -9.56
N ALA A 109 -4.44 11.75 -8.56
CA ALA A 109 -5.47 12.08 -7.58
C ALA A 109 -4.92 12.70 -6.28
N GLY A 110 -3.60 12.74 -6.13
CA GLY A 110 -2.93 13.15 -4.90
C GLY A 110 -2.92 12.06 -3.83
N LEU A 111 -2.23 12.33 -2.71
CA LEU A 111 -1.88 11.32 -1.73
C LEU A 111 -3.09 10.66 -1.05
N GLY A 112 -4.05 11.47 -0.60
CA GLY A 112 -5.22 10.97 0.13
C GLY A 112 -6.13 10.11 -0.75
N PRO A 113 -6.72 10.67 -1.82
CA PRO A 113 -7.56 9.92 -2.74
C PRO A 113 -6.83 8.73 -3.38
N GLY A 114 -5.57 8.91 -3.78
CA GLY A 114 -4.79 7.83 -4.38
C GLY A 114 -4.58 6.63 -3.45
N LEU A 115 -4.26 6.87 -2.17
CA LEU A 115 -4.13 5.79 -1.19
C LEU A 115 -5.46 5.10 -0.88
N ARG A 116 -6.59 5.83 -0.91
CA ARG A 116 -7.92 5.22 -0.75
C ARG A 116 -8.26 4.30 -1.92
N ALA A 117 -7.99 4.73 -3.16
CA ALA A 117 -8.19 3.90 -4.34
C ALA A 117 -7.34 2.62 -4.31
N VAL A 118 -6.08 2.73 -3.86
CA VAL A 118 -5.21 1.55 -3.67
C VAL A 118 -5.80 0.60 -2.62
N ALA A 119 -6.25 1.13 -1.48
CA ALA A 119 -6.86 0.31 -0.43
C ALA A 119 -8.14 -0.38 -0.88
N GLU A 120 -9.00 0.31 -1.65
CA GLU A 120 -10.24 -0.24 -2.19
C GLU A 120 -9.98 -1.42 -3.12
N ARG A 121 -9.00 -1.29 -4.03
CA ARG A 121 -8.58 -2.40 -4.92
C ARG A 121 -8.06 -3.63 -4.17
N LEU A 122 -7.49 -3.42 -2.98
CA LEU A 122 -6.96 -4.48 -2.13
C LEU A 122 -7.99 -4.99 -1.09
N ASP A 123 -9.24 -4.50 -1.14
CA ASP A 123 -10.30 -4.79 -0.17
C ASP A 123 -9.88 -4.46 1.28
N LEU A 124 -9.28 -3.28 1.49
CA LEU A 124 -8.80 -2.83 2.80
C LEU A 124 -9.64 -1.66 3.34
N ARG A 125 -9.94 -1.69 4.64
CA ARG A 125 -10.61 -0.58 5.34
C ARG A 125 -9.58 0.43 5.82
N LEU A 126 -9.39 1.51 5.07
CA LEU A 126 -8.35 2.51 5.31
C LEU A 126 -8.86 3.79 6.01
N LEU A 127 -8.25 4.10 7.15
CA LEU A 127 -8.40 5.35 7.90
C LEU A 127 -7.14 6.21 7.71
N LEU A 128 -7.25 7.30 6.96
CA LEU A 128 -6.13 8.23 6.71
C LEU A 128 -6.25 9.49 7.57
N ASP A 129 -5.15 9.82 8.24
CA ASP A 129 -4.96 11.03 9.03
C ASP A 129 -3.71 11.77 8.51
N LEU A 130 -3.92 12.60 7.49
CA LEU A 130 -2.89 13.38 6.80
C LEU A 130 -2.84 14.82 7.36
N PRO A 131 -1.67 15.49 7.39
CA PRO A 131 -1.62 16.88 7.80
C PRO A 131 -2.27 17.80 6.76
N PRO A 132 -2.77 18.98 7.16
CA PRO A 132 -3.39 19.95 6.25
C PRO A 132 -2.40 20.58 5.27
N SER A 133 -1.10 20.55 5.59
CA SER A 133 -0.05 21.08 4.71
C SER A 133 0.24 20.15 3.54
N THR A 134 0.36 20.70 2.33
CA THR A 134 0.78 19.97 1.14
C THR A 134 2.27 19.60 1.19
N PHE A 135 2.57 18.33 0.92
CA PHE A 135 3.94 17.86 0.71
C PHE A 135 4.42 18.24 -0.69
N GLY A 136 5.71 18.56 -0.85
CA GLY A 136 6.35 18.64 -2.16
C GLY A 136 6.25 17.33 -2.93
N GLY A 137 6.36 17.38 -4.26
CA GLY A 137 6.10 16.21 -5.14
C GLY A 137 6.91 14.97 -4.76
N GLN A 138 8.21 15.13 -4.49
CA GLN A 138 9.09 14.03 -4.09
C GLN A 138 8.70 13.42 -2.73
N ALA A 139 8.39 14.26 -1.73
CA ALA A 139 7.96 13.79 -0.42
C ALA A 139 6.64 13.02 -0.53
N ARG A 140 5.70 13.54 -1.32
CA ARG A 140 4.41 12.91 -1.58
C ARG A 140 4.55 11.54 -2.23
N ALA A 141 5.37 11.43 -3.27
CA ALA A 141 5.62 10.16 -3.96
C ALA A 141 6.26 9.12 -3.02
N ARG A 142 7.24 9.53 -2.20
CA ARG A 142 7.87 8.64 -1.21
C ARG A 142 6.92 8.16 -0.12
N ILE A 143 6.09 9.06 0.42
CA ILE A 143 5.07 8.72 1.44
C ILE A 143 4.01 7.80 0.83
N GLY A 144 3.52 8.13 -0.37
CA GLY A 144 2.52 7.36 -1.09
C GLY A 144 3.00 5.95 -1.37
N LEU A 145 4.20 5.81 -1.93
CA LEU A 145 4.78 4.52 -2.26
C LEU A 145 5.09 3.69 -1.01
N LEU A 146 5.64 4.30 0.05
CA LEU A 146 5.84 3.62 1.33
C LEU A 146 4.55 3.00 1.87
N ILE A 147 3.45 3.76 1.86
CA ILE A 147 2.17 3.29 2.38
C ILE A 147 1.59 2.24 1.44
N ALA A 148 1.60 2.48 0.13
CA ALA A 148 1.09 1.53 -0.86
C ALA A 148 1.82 0.19 -0.80
N ASP A 149 3.16 0.19 -0.70
CA ASP A 149 3.95 -1.03 -0.53
C ASP A 149 3.55 -1.78 0.75
N HIS A 150 3.31 -1.07 1.86
CA HIS A 150 2.81 -1.70 3.09
C HIS A 150 1.41 -2.31 2.89
N LEU A 151 0.49 -1.61 2.23
CA LEU A 151 -0.86 -2.11 1.97
C LEU A 151 -0.85 -3.43 1.19
N HIS A 152 0.05 -3.59 0.21
CA HIS A 152 0.20 -4.84 -0.55
C HIS A 152 0.67 -6.03 0.30
N THR A 153 1.19 -5.81 1.51
CA THR A 153 1.54 -6.91 2.44
C THR A 153 0.32 -7.42 3.23
N LEU A 154 -0.82 -6.77 3.11
CA LEU A 154 -2.01 -7.03 3.92
C LEU A 154 -2.98 -7.96 3.19
N ARG A 155 -3.82 -8.64 3.98
CA ARG A 155 -4.86 -9.52 3.46
C ARG A 155 -6.15 -8.71 3.22
N PRO A 156 -6.97 -9.08 2.21
CA PRO A 156 -8.33 -8.58 2.07
C PRO A 156 -9.11 -8.60 3.39
N GLY A 157 -9.92 -7.57 3.66
CA GLY A 157 -10.66 -7.36 4.89
C GLY A 157 -9.90 -6.71 6.06
N SER A 158 -8.59 -6.46 5.93
CA SER A 158 -7.78 -5.82 6.97
C SER A 158 -8.22 -4.39 7.26
N VAL A 159 -8.09 -3.96 8.52
CA VAL A 159 -8.31 -2.57 8.93
C VAL A 159 -6.97 -1.88 9.11
N VAL A 160 -6.78 -0.75 8.45
CA VAL A 160 -5.51 0.00 8.45
C VAL A 160 -5.75 1.44 8.85
N ARG A 161 -4.98 1.94 9.80
CA ARG A 161 -4.93 3.36 10.15
C ARG A 161 -3.55 3.90 9.84
N VAL A 162 -3.49 4.94 9.03
CA VAL A 162 -2.24 5.63 8.69
C VAL A 162 -2.31 7.05 9.22
N ARG A 163 -1.31 7.42 10.02
CA ARG A 163 -1.14 8.80 10.50
C ARG A 163 0.17 9.36 9.98
N VAL A 164 0.10 10.48 9.30
CA VAL A 164 1.25 11.23 8.78
C VAL A 164 1.34 12.55 9.53
N ARG A 165 2.53 12.88 10.05
CA ARG A 165 2.78 14.12 10.82
C ARG A 165 4.13 14.72 10.49
N GLY A 166 4.24 16.05 10.62
CA GLY A 166 5.46 16.81 10.38
C GLY A 166 5.50 17.47 9.00
N ARG A 167 6.51 18.32 8.79
CA ARG A 167 6.73 19.07 7.54
C ARG A 167 8.09 18.76 6.92
N ARG A 168 9.19 19.19 7.56
CA ARG A 168 10.58 18.87 7.14
C ARG A 168 11.02 17.45 7.51
N MET A 169 10.55 16.96 8.66
CA MET A 169 10.76 15.59 9.10
C MET A 169 9.38 14.96 9.26
N VAL A 170 9.00 14.13 8.31
CA VAL A 170 7.70 13.48 8.27
C VAL A 170 7.80 12.13 8.97
N ARG A 171 6.85 11.88 9.87
CA ARG A 171 6.68 10.60 10.56
C ARG A 171 5.41 9.95 10.02
N VAL A 172 5.54 8.71 9.55
CA VAL A 172 4.43 7.88 9.10
C VAL A 172 4.28 6.75 10.11
N ASN A 173 3.12 6.67 10.75
CA ASN A 173 2.75 5.53 11.58
C ASN A 173 1.63 4.78 10.88
N ILE A 174 1.83 3.48 10.67
CA ILE A 174 0.84 2.58 10.09
C ILE A 174 0.46 1.57 11.15
N THR A 175 -0.83 1.42 11.37
CA THR A 175 -1.37 0.47 12.32
C THR A 175 -2.35 -0.41 11.58
N ASP A 176 -2.07 -1.71 11.49
CA ASP A 176 -2.92 -2.68 10.81
C ASP A 176 -3.41 -3.79 11.74
N GLN A 177 -4.56 -4.34 11.37
CA GLN A 177 -5.16 -5.51 11.99
C GLN A 177 -5.71 -6.40 10.88
N GLN A 178 -5.12 -7.59 10.75
CA GLN A 178 -5.54 -8.58 9.75
C GLN A 178 -6.73 -9.41 10.23
N PRO A 179 -7.59 -9.89 9.32
CA PRO A 179 -8.68 -10.81 9.66
C PRO A 179 -8.15 -12.08 10.36
N GLY A 180 -8.88 -12.55 11.37
CA GLY A 180 -8.50 -13.73 12.16
C GLY A 180 -7.32 -13.50 13.12
N GLY A 181 -6.65 -12.35 13.08
CA GLY A 181 -5.60 -11.97 14.02
C GLY A 181 -6.15 -11.14 15.18
N SER A 182 -5.81 -11.51 16.42
CA SER A 182 -6.16 -10.74 17.62
C SER A 182 -5.19 -9.58 17.90
N ALA A 183 -3.99 -9.60 17.33
CA ALA A 183 -2.95 -8.61 17.59
C ALA A 183 -2.92 -7.50 16.54
N ARG A 184 -2.97 -6.26 17.01
CA ARG A 184 -2.71 -5.06 16.22
C ARG A 184 -1.20 -4.89 16.04
N ARG A 185 -0.76 -4.65 14.80
CA ARG A 185 0.64 -4.36 14.48
C ARG A 185 0.83 -2.88 14.23
N THR A 186 1.93 -2.32 14.72
CA THR A 186 2.26 -0.92 14.54
C THR A 186 3.63 -0.80 13.90
N HIS A 187 3.69 0.00 12.86
CA HIS A 187 4.85 0.24 12.03
C HIS A 187 5.16 1.74 11.99
N ARG A 188 6.44 2.10 11.94
CA ARG A 188 6.88 3.49 11.94
C ARG A 188 7.98 3.74 10.92
N ALA A 189 7.82 4.80 10.14
CA ALA A 189 8.85 5.32 9.26
C ALA A 189 9.07 6.82 9.52
N VAL A 190 10.29 7.28 9.27
CA VAL A 190 10.64 8.70 9.33
C VAL A 190 11.34 9.07 8.03
N LEU A 191 10.86 10.11 7.36
CA LEU A 191 11.45 10.62 6.12
C LEU A 191 11.77 12.10 6.27
N ARG A 192 12.93 12.51 5.74
CA ARG A 192 13.25 13.91 5.55
C ARG A 192 12.59 14.39 4.25
N CYS A 193 11.91 15.52 4.34
CA CYS A 193 11.36 16.28 3.22
C CYS A 193 12.23 17.53 3.04
N GLU A 194 12.68 17.75 1.81
CA GLU A 194 13.34 18.99 1.39
C GLU A 194 12.30 19.97 0.85
#